data_AF-M4F0Q5-F1
#
_entry.id   AF-M4F0Q5-F1
#
_cell.length_a   1.000
_cell.length_b   1.000
_cell.length_c   1.000
_cell.angle_alpha   90.00
_cell.angle_beta   90.00
_cell.angle_gamma   90.00
#
_symmetry.space_group_name_H-M   'P 1'
#
loop_
_entity.id
_entity.type
_entity.pdbx_description
1 polymer ?
#
loop_
_entity_poly.entity_id
_entity_poly.type
_entity_poly.pdbx_seq_one_letter_code
_entity_poly.pdbx_strand_id
1 'polypeptide(L)'
;MNAFQHKDQLLSDFYSSGYFPNGRTEKEFNTLKHLINCLAVIVFTVICTYLTFFASMVWFKIYVSLVCAYLASTTHFNLRSVPLVETAKKAFK
;
A
#
# COMPACT_ATOMS: atom_id res chain seq x y z
N MET A 1 -22.12 52.68 -24.67
CA MET A 1 -22.70 51.96 -25.83
C MET A 1 -21.98 50.65 -26.14
N ASN A 2 -20.64 50.60 -26.14
CA ASN A 2 -19.87 49.40 -26.53
C ASN A 2 -20.09 48.15 -25.65
N ALA A 3 -20.40 48.32 -24.37
CA ALA A 3 -20.66 47.20 -23.46
C ALA A 3 -21.94 46.42 -23.81
N PHE A 4 -22.94 47.09 -24.39
CA PHE A 4 -24.20 46.45 -24.78
C PHE A 4 -24.01 45.63 -26.05
N GLN A 5 -23.30 46.15 -27.05
CA GLN A 5 -22.99 45.42 -28.28
C GLN A 5 -22.13 44.18 -28.00
N HIS A 6 -21.16 44.29 -27.09
CA HIS A 6 -20.35 43.15 -26.69
C HIS A 6 -21.19 42.05 -26.00
N LYS A 7 -22.17 42.45 -25.20
CA LYS A 7 -23.09 41.53 -24.52
C LYS A 7 -24.04 40.84 -25.50
N ASP A 8 -24.55 41.56 -26.49
CA ASP A 8 -25.38 40.99 -27.55
C ASP A 8 -24.60 39.99 -28.41
N GLN A 9 -23.33 40.28 -28.70
CA GLN A 9 -22.46 39.37 -29.43
C GLN A 9 -22.16 38.08 -28.63
N LEU A 10 -21.93 38.19 -27.32
CA LEU A 10 -21.80 37.01 -26.46
C LEU A 10 -23.08 36.18 -26.39
N LEU A 11 -24.26 36.83 -26.42
CA LEU A 11 -25.55 36.13 -26.45
C LEU A 11 -25.80 35.43 -27.79
N SER A 12 -25.43 36.05 -28.92
CA SER A 12 -25.56 35.41 -30.24
C SER A 12 -24.64 34.19 -30.36
N ASP A 13 -23.42 34.32 -29.83
CA ASP A 13 -22.45 33.21 -29.80
C ASP A 13 -22.96 32.07 -28.89
N PHE A 14 -23.63 32.40 -27.78
CA PHE A 14 -24.28 31.40 -26.93
C PHE A 14 -25.46 30.70 -27.63
N TYR A 15 -26.28 31.44 -28.37
CA TYR A 15 -27.42 30.87 -29.08
C TYR A 15 -27.00 29.91 -30.21
N SER A 16 -25.85 30.17 -30.82
CA SER A 16 -25.30 29.34 -31.91
C SER A 16 -24.46 28.16 -31.43
N SER A 17 -23.61 28.37 -30.43
CA SER A 17 -22.64 27.37 -29.95
C SER A 17 -23.12 26.60 -28.73
N GLY A 18 -24.16 27.08 -28.03
CA GLY A 18 -24.71 26.47 -26.81
C GLY A 18 -23.83 26.67 -25.56
N TYR A 19 -22.70 27.37 -25.66
CA TYR A 19 -21.82 27.71 -24.56
C TYR A 19 -21.18 29.09 -24.79
N PHE A 20 -20.80 29.78 -23.71
CA PHE A 20 -20.12 31.07 -23.83
C PHE A 20 -18.64 30.86 -24.21
N PRO A 21 -18.10 31.57 -25.22
CA PRO A 21 -16.66 31.63 -25.44
C PRO A 21 -16.02 32.31 -24.21
N ASN A 22 -14.96 31.73 -23.67
CA ASN A 22 -14.45 31.97 -22.29
C ASN A 22 -15.28 31.36 -21.15
N GLY A 23 -15.95 30.24 -21.40
CA GLY A 23 -16.17 29.24 -20.36
C GLY A 23 -14.82 28.90 -19.73
N ARG A 24 -14.47 29.61 -18.66
CA ARG A 24 -13.23 29.48 -17.92
C ARG A 24 -13.08 27.98 -17.66
N THR A 25 -12.05 27.36 -18.22
CA THR A 25 -11.59 26.02 -17.84
C THR A 25 -10.97 26.12 -16.43
N GLU A 26 -11.73 26.65 -15.47
CA GLU A 26 -11.42 26.61 -14.06
C GLU A 26 -11.56 25.15 -13.63
N LYS A 27 -10.47 24.56 -13.13
CA LYS A 27 -10.43 23.31 -12.32
C LYS A 27 -10.17 21.96 -12.99
N GLU A 28 -9.77 21.83 -14.25
CA GLU A 28 -9.24 20.50 -14.67
C GLU A 28 -7.97 20.11 -13.90
N PHE A 29 -7.23 21.09 -13.36
CA PHE A 29 -5.94 20.87 -12.71
C PHE A 29 -6.00 20.41 -11.23
N ASN A 30 -7.16 20.44 -10.56
CA ASN A 30 -7.28 19.99 -9.15
C ASN A 30 -7.87 18.58 -9.00
N THR A 31 -8.62 18.09 -9.97
CA THR A 31 -9.27 16.78 -9.91
C THR A 31 -8.25 15.64 -10.06
N LEU A 32 -7.28 15.80 -10.96
CA LEU A 32 -6.24 14.79 -11.20
C LEU A 32 -5.32 14.60 -9.99
N LYS A 33 -4.94 15.67 -9.31
CA LYS A 33 -4.10 15.60 -8.10
C LYS A 33 -4.83 14.87 -6.96
N HIS A 34 -6.13 15.07 -6.84
CA HIS A 34 -6.96 14.37 -5.86
C HIS A 34 -7.14 12.89 -6.21
N LEU A 35 -7.31 12.57 -7.50
CA LEU A 35 -7.36 11.19 -8.00
C LEU A 35 -6.06 10.42 -7.73
N ILE A 36 -4.90 11.04 -7.95
CA ILE A 36 -3.59 10.42 -7.69
C ILE A 36 -3.43 10.12 -6.20
N ASN A 37 -3.84 11.04 -5.32
CA ASN A 37 -3.76 10.80 -3.87
C ASN A 37 -4.71 9.67 -3.42
N CYS A 38 -5.92 9.64 -3.97
CA CYS A 38 -6.88 8.55 -3.71
C CYS A 38 -6.33 7.20 -4.18
N LEU A 39 -5.77 7.16 -5.41
CA LEU A 39 -5.14 5.97 -5.95
C LEU A 39 -3.95 5.51 -5.09
N ALA A 40 -3.10 6.44 -4.63
CA ALA A 40 -1.97 6.14 -3.77
C ALA A 40 -2.43 5.52 -2.44
N VAL A 41 -3.49 6.04 -1.82
CA VAL A 41 -4.06 5.47 -0.59
C VAL A 41 -4.63 4.07 -0.84
N ILE A 42 -5.35 3.87 -1.95
CA ILE A 42 -5.91 2.55 -2.29
C ILE A 42 -4.79 1.53 -2.50
N VAL A 43 -3.78 1.87 -3.32
CA VAL A 43 -2.64 0.99 -3.60
C VAL A 43 -1.88 0.68 -2.32
N PHE A 44 -1.62 1.69 -1.48
CA PHE A 44 -0.94 1.50 -0.20
C PHE A 44 -1.75 0.59 0.72
N THR A 45 -3.06 0.79 0.82
CA THR A 45 -3.94 -0.05 1.65
C THR A 45 -3.95 -1.49 1.15
N VAL A 46 -4.05 -1.72 -0.17
CA VAL A 46 -4.00 -3.05 -0.76
C VAL A 46 -2.66 -3.73 -0.48
N ILE A 47 -1.54 -3.02 -0.68
CA ILE A 47 -0.19 -3.53 -0.38
C ILE A 47 -0.05 -3.88 1.10
N CYS A 48 -0.48 -3.00 2.01
CA CYS A 48 -0.43 -3.26 3.45
C CYS A 48 -1.28 -4.46 3.82
N THR A 49 -2.51 -4.57 3.30
CA THR A 49 -3.41 -5.68 3.61
C THR A 49 -2.87 -7.01 3.05
N TYR A 50 -2.33 -6.98 1.83
CA TYR A 50 -1.65 -8.12 1.21
C TYR A 50 -0.41 -8.52 2.02
N LEU A 51 0.45 -7.56 2.37
CA LEU A 51 1.62 -7.81 3.21
C LEU A 51 1.22 -8.34 4.58
N THR A 52 0.16 -7.88 5.23
CA THR A 52 -0.26 -8.44 6.52
C THR A 52 -0.72 -9.90 6.38
N PHE A 53 -1.51 -10.22 5.36
CA PHE A 53 -1.97 -11.59 5.11
C PHE A 53 -0.81 -12.53 4.71
N PHE A 54 -0.01 -12.11 3.74
CA PHE A 54 1.12 -12.89 3.25
C PHE A 54 2.26 -12.90 4.25
N ALA A 55 2.54 -11.84 4.99
CA ALA A 55 3.53 -11.87 6.05
C ALA A 55 3.07 -12.80 7.17
N SER A 56 1.82 -12.73 7.63
CA SER A 56 1.34 -13.69 8.62
C SER A 56 1.52 -15.14 8.13
N MET A 57 1.19 -15.45 6.87
CA MET A 57 1.33 -16.80 6.31
C MET A 57 2.79 -17.21 6.01
N VAL A 58 3.62 -16.29 5.50
CA VAL A 58 5.02 -16.54 5.10
C VAL A 58 5.91 -16.57 6.33
N TRP A 59 5.75 -15.66 7.29
CA TRP A 59 6.49 -15.70 8.55
C TRP A 59 6.09 -16.92 9.37
N PHE A 60 4.82 -17.34 9.34
CA PHE A 60 4.42 -18.61 9.93
C PHE A 60 5.10 -19.81 9.25
N LYS A 61 5.16 -19.85 7.90
CA LYS A 61 5.88 -20.92 7.18
C LYS A 61 7.38 -20.93 7.45
N ILE A 62 8.02 -19.76 7.52
CA ILE A 62 9.44 -19.63 7.89
C ILE A 62 9.66 -20.06 9.34
N TYR A 63 8.77 -19.67 10.25
CA TYR A 63 8.86 -20.08 11.65
C TYR A 63 8.72 -21.60 11.81
N VAL A 64 7.71 -22.21 11.18
CA VAL A 64 7.50 -23.67 11.21
C VAL A 64 8.67 -24.40 10.56
N SER A 65 9.20 -23.92 9.43
CA SER A 65 10.35 -24.56 8.78
C SER A 65 11.62 -24.44 9.64
N LEU A 66 11.84 -23.30 10.29
CA LEU A 66 12.97 -23.09 11.20
C LEU A 66 12.87 -23.99 12.43
N VAL A 67 11.69 -24.10 13.06
CA VAL A 67 11.43 -25.00 14.19
C VAL A 67 11.64 -26.46 13.78
N CYS A 68 11.17 -26.84 12.59
CA CYS A 68 11.34 -28.19 12.07
C CYS A 68 12.80 -28.51 11.73
N ALA A 69 13.52 -27.57 11.10
CA ALA A 69 14.95 -27.69 10.81
C ALA A 69 15.77 -27.73 12.11
N TYR A 70 15.39 -26.94 13.12
CA TYR A 70 15.98 -26.96 14.45
C TYR A 70 15.76 -28.32 15.12
N LEU A 71 14.53 -28.82 15.19
CA LEU A 71 14.21 -30.15 15.73
C LEU A 71 14.97 -31.27 15.00
N ALA A 72 14.99 -31.25 13.66
CA ALA A 72 15.74 -32.19 12.85
C ALA A 72 17.24 -32.11 13.15
N SER A 73 17.79 -30.91 13.28
CA SER A 73 19.19 -30.69 13.66
C SER A 73 19.47 -31.22 15.07
N THR A 74 18.63 -30.95 16.07
CA THR A 74 18.81 -31.48 17.43
C THR A 74 18.78 -33.01 17.48
N THR A 75 17.95 -33.62 16.62
CA THR A 75 17.83 -35.08 16.51
C THR A 75 19.03 -35.68 15.78
N HIS A 76 19.47 -35.06 14.68
CA HIS A 76 20.57 -35.53 13.83
C HIS A 76 21.94 -35.32 14.47
N PHE A 77 22.15 -34.20 15.18
CA PHE A 77 23.37 -33.94 15.95
C PHE A 77 23.49 -34.80 17.22
N ASN A 78 22.54 -35.73 17.49
CA ASN A 78 22.57 -36.57 18.68
C ASN A 78 22.77 -35.73 19.96
N LEU A 79 21.97 -34.67 20.15
CA LEU A 79 21.57 -34.25 21.50
C LEU A 79 20.59 -35.31 22.05
N ARG A 80 21.03 -36.57 22.05
CA ARG A 80 20.40 -37.67 22.75
C ARG A 80 20.49 -37.30 24.21
N SER A 81 19.46 -36.64 24.75
CA SER A 81 19.11 -36.63 26.17
C SER A 81 20.32 -36.59 27.12
N VAL A 82 21.36 -35.81 26.84
CA VAL A 82 22.37 -35.53 27.85
C VAL A 82 21.73 -34.41 28.65
N PRO A 83 21.39 -34.64 29.92
CA PRO A 83 20.77 -33.60 30.72
C PRO A 83 21.74 -32.43 30.72
N LEU A 84 21.36 -31.30 30.13
CA LEU A 84 22.13 -30.05 30.22
C LEU A 84 22.44 -29.70 31.69
N VAL A 85 21.59 -30.17 32.60
CA VAL A 85 21.78 -30.14 34.05
C VAL A 85 23.03 -30.91 34.51
N GLU A 86 23.32 -32.10 33.94
CA GLU A 86 24.49 -32.89 34.32
C GLU A 86 25.80 -32.34 33.75
N THR A 87 25.79 -31.80 32.52
CA THR A 87 26.98 -31.16 31.94
C THR A 87 27.28 -29.84 32.63
N ALA A 88 26.27 -29.03 32.96
CA ALA A 88 26.46 -27.82 33.77
C ALA A 88 26.99 -28.18 35.16
N LYS A 89 26.42 -29.18 35.83
CA LYS A 89 26.88 -29.61 37.16
C LYS A 89 28.33 -30.13 37.17
N LYS A 90 28.80 -30.75 36.08
CA LYS A 90 30.20 -31.15 35.92
C LYS A 90 31.15 -29.99 35.61
N ALA A 91 30.69 -28.94 34.95
CA ALA A 91 31.51 -27.78 34.62
C ALA A 91 31.72 -26.84 35.83
N PHE A 92 30.85 -26.90 36.83
CA PHE A 92 30.94 -26.11 38.07
C PHE A 92 31.60 -26.86 39.26
N LYS A 93 32.23 -28.02 39.03
CA LYS A 93 33.01 -28.77 40.01
C LYS A 93 34.46 -28.88 39.57
#